data_AF-A0A842KWY4-F1
#
_entry.id   AF-A0A842KWY4-F1
#
_cell.length_a   1.000
_cell.length_b   1.000
_cell.length_c   1.000
_cell.angle_alpha   90.00
_cell.angle_beta   90.00
_cell.angle_gamma   90.00
#
_symmetry.space_group_name_H-M   'P 1'
#
loop_
_entity.id
_entity.type
_entity.pdbx_description
1 polymer ?
#
loop_
_entity_poly.entity_id
_entity_poly.type
_entity_poly.pdbx_seq_one_letter_code
_entity_poly.pdbx_strand_id
1 'polypeptide(L)'
;MDKIIFDGLTVIDLSVLPTDEAKNFLTNIVCDRVYRLGRRLEPSNKLKLLLLVDEAHNIAPHILNYIGVLEKIAIELRKYGVSLATVSTRPSLVSKNIIANSNLIISHALISNEDIRLVLNYMVNELEQEQYIHLLRTLDVGEALVQANLPEYGCRPVKVKVGLPEHMQIINARPKKTFVKEEYDKGLDKVCEQLPAYVKRILYTIACSGQNVPAKILPISKRKLKEVAYEYNVIEVRGDNVILTEHGSKIARRLLAIK
;
A
#
# COMPACT_ATOMS: atom_id res chain seq x y z
N MET A 1 -9.43 -7.70 10.01
CA MET A 1 -8.40 -6.66 9.74
C MET A 1 -7.37 -6.56 10.84
N ASP A 2 -7.74 -6.38 12.13
CA ASP A 2 -6.74 -6.18 13.20
C ASP A 2 -5.75 -7.36 13.35
N LYS A 3 -6.22 -8.61 13.31
CA LYS A 3 -5.33 -9.79 13.27
C LYS A 3 -4.40 -9.82 12.05
N ILE A 4 -4.83 -9.27 10.92
CA ILE A 4 -4.07 -9.30 9.65
C ILE A 4 -2.89 -8.33 9.71
N ILE A 5 -3.05 -7.21 10.41
CA ILE A 5 -2.01 -6.17 10.52
C ILE A 5 -0.88 -6.61 11.46
N PHE A 6 -1.17 -7.40 12.49
CA PHE A 6 -0.21 -7.74 13.55
C PHE A 6 0.33 -9.17 13.52
N ASP A 7 -0.04 -10.00 12.55
CA ASP A 7 0.43 -11.40 12.46
C ASP A 7 1.44 -11.61 11.33
N GLY A 8 2.72 -11.69 11.69
CA GLY A 8 3.82 -11.98 10.76
C GLY A 8 4.08 -10.87 9.72
N LEU A 9 4.60 -11.28 8.55
CA LEU A 9 4.84 -10.40 7.42
C LEU A 9 3.59 -10.32 6.55
N THR A 10 2.92 -9.17 6.58
CA THR A 10 1.73 -8.88 5.76
C THR A 10 2.11 -7.91 4.64
N VAL A 11 1.82 -8.29 3.40
CA VAL A 11 2.02 -7.46 2.20
C VAL A 11 0.65 -7.07 1.63
N ILE A 12 0.40 -5.76 1.55
CA ILE A 12 -0.82 -5.22 0.94
C ILE A 12 -0.47 -4.82 -0.49
N ASP A 13 -0.90 -5.65 -1.45
CA ASP A 13 -0.65 -5.41 -2.87
C ASP A 13 -1.69 -4.42 -3.43
N LEU A 14 -1.24 -3.21 -3.74
CA LEU A 14 -2.05 -2.12 -4.30
C LEU A 14 -2.02 -2.07 -5.84
N SER A 15 -1.28 -2.97 -6.49
CA SER A 15 -1.17 -3.00 -7.96
C SER A 15 -2.50 -3.29 -8.66
N VAL A 16 -3.46 -3.88 -7.95
CA VAL A 16 -4.82 -4.15 -8.44
C VAL A 16 -5.67 -2.89 -8.60
N LEU A 17 -5.25 -1.76 -8.02
CA LEU A 17 -5.98 -0.51 -8.09
C LEU A 17 -5.59 0.26 -9.36
N PRO A 18 -6.59 0.78 -10.10
CA PRO A 18 -6.37 1.33 -11.44
C PRO A 18 -5.69 2.70 -11.45
N THR A 19 -5.76 3.46 -10.36
CA THR A 19 -5.21 4.83 -10.28
C THR A 19 -4.41 5.03 -9.00
N ASP A 20 -3.48 5.98 -9.04
CA ASP A 20 -2.64 6.29 -7.89
C ASP A 20 -3.43 6.98 -6.77
N GLU A 21 -4.49 7.72 -7.09
CA GLU A 21 -5.40 8.28 -6.09
C GLU A 21 -6.10 7.18 -5.27
N ALA A 22 -6.54 6.11 -5.94
CA ALA A 22 -7.15 4.97 -5.26
C ALA A 22 -6.14 4.26 -4.34
N LYS A 23 -4.90 4.08 -4.81
CA LYS A 23 -3.80 3.53 -4.00
C LYS A 23 -3.54 4.41 -2.79
N ASN A 24 -3.38 5.72 -3.00
CA ASN A 24 -3.09 6.69 -1.94
C ASN A 24 -4.22 6.76 -0.91
N PHE A 25 -5.47 6.71 -1.36
CA PHE A 25 -6.63 6.69 -0.48
C PHE A 25 -6.65 5.44 0.41
N LEU A 26 -6.46 4.25 -0.17
CA LEU A 26 -6.43 3.01 0.60
C LEU A 26 -5.24 2.98 1.58
N THR A 27 -4.06 3.41 1.15
CA THR A 27 -2.88 3.52 2.02
C THR A 27 -3.15 4.45 3.20
N ASN A 28 -3.77 5.61 2.98
CA ASN A 28 -4.13 6.53 4.07
C ASN A 28 -5.12 5.89 5.08
N ILE A 29 -6.10 5.12 4.61
CA ILE A 29 -7.02 4.37 5.50
C ILE A 29 -6.26 3.35 6.33
N VAL A 30 -5.36 2.58 5.71
CA VAL A 30 -4.54 1.59 6.42
C VAL A 30 -3.65 2.28 7.46
N CYS A 31 -2.98 3.37 7.09
CA CYS A 31 -2.17 4.16 8.01
C CYS A 31 -2.99 4.72 9.18
N ASP A 32 -4.19 5.27 8.94
CA ASP A 32 -5.08 5.74 10.03
C ASP A 32 -5.51 4.60 10.94
N ARG A 33 -5.78 3.42 10.39
CA ARG A 33 -6.09 2.24 11.21
C ARG A 33 -4.89 1.84 12.07
N VAL A 34 -3.69 1.76 11.49
CA VAL A 34 -2.45 1.47 12.23
C VAL A 34 -2.23 2.51 13.32
N TYR A 35 -2.42 3.80 13.00
CA TYR A 35 -2.27 4.89 13.95
C TYR A 35 -3.18 4.72 15.17
N ARG A 36 -4.48 4.50 14.94
CA ARG A 36 -5.48 4.32 16.01
C ARG A 36 -5.22 3.07 16.84
N LEU A 37 -4.79 1.96 16.22
CA LEU A 37 -4.46 0.73 16.93
C LEU A 37 -3.18 0.90 17.76
N GLY A 38 -2.14 1.53 17.20
CA GLY A 38 -0.89 1.81 17.88
C GLY A 38 -1.08 2.68 19.13
N ARG A 39 -1.95 3.70 19.07
CA ARG A 39 -2.31 4.55 20.23
C ARG A 39 -2.98 3.79 21.39
N ARG A 40 -3.51 2.59 21.16
CA ARG A 40 -4.15 1.74 22.18
C ARG A 40 -3.20 0.72 22.79
N LEU A 41 -1.99 0.59 22.25
CA LEU A 41 -0.98 -0.31 22.80
C LEU A 41 -0.39 0.31 24.06
N GLU A 42 -0.03 -0.55 25.02
CA GLU A 42 0.77 -0.12 26.16
C GLU A 42 2.15 0.37 25.69
N PRO A 43 2.72 1.43 26.32
CA PRO A 43 4.07 1.87 26.07
C PRO A 43 5.07 0.72 26.13
N SER A 44 6.01 0.69 25.19
CA SER A 44 6.99 -0.39 25.11
C SER A 44 8.21 0.01 24.31
N ASN A 45 9.37 -0.45 24.77
CA ASN A 45 10.65 -0.32 24.06
C ASN A 45 10.91 -1.49 23.09
N LYS A 46 10.01 -2.48 23.02
CA LYS A 46 10.11 -3.60 22.07
C LYS A 46 9.38 -3.25 20.78
N LEU A 47 9.97 -3.60 19.65
CA LEU A 47 9.29 -3.51 18.35
C LEU A 47 8.11 -4.49 18.33
N LYS A 48 6.89 -3.94 18.19
CA LYS A 48 5.63 -4.67 18.07
C LYS A 48 5.11 -4.68 16.63
N LEU A 49 5.35 -3.59 15.89
CA LEU A 49 4.93 -3.45 14.50
C LEU A 49 5.94 -2.58 13.74
N LEU A 50 6.33 -3.00 12.54
CA LEU A 50 7.02 -2.17 11.57
C LEU A 50 6.09 -1.95 10.38
N LEU A 51 5.61 -0.73 10.19
CA LEU A 51 4.89 -0.33 8.99
C LEU A 51 5.90 0.12 7.93
N LEU A 52 5.94 -0.55 6.78
CA LEU A 52 6.71 -0.12 5.62
C LEU A 52 5.78 0.48 4.58
N VAL A 53 6.06 1.71 4.15
CA VAL A 53 5.31 2.40 3.09
C VAL A 53 6.25 2.70 1.93
N ASP A 54 5.95 2.07 0.79
CA ASP A 54 6.63 2.34 -0.47
C ASP A 54 6.06 3.60 -1.14
N GLU A 55 6.88 4.28 -1.94
CA GLU A 55 6.58 5.58 -2.56
C GLU A 55 5.95 6.59 -1.58
N ALA A 56 6.56 6.72 -0.41
CA ALA A 56 6.03 7.50 0.72
C ALA A 56 5.77 8.98 0.40
N HIS A 57 6.42 9.53 -0.62
CA HIS A 57 6.17 10.91 -1.07
C HIS A 57 4.72 11.13 -1.55
N ASN A 58 4.01 10.08 -1.95
CA ASN A 58 2.60 10.16 -2.32
C ASN A 58 1.65 10.26 -1.10
N ILE A 59 2.10 9.77 0.06
CA ILE A 59 1.28 9.67 1.28
C ILE A 59 1.62 10.79 2.26
N ALA A 60 2.90 11.14 2.35
CA ALA A 60 3.41 12.22 3.18
C ALA A 60 4.28 13.15 2.34
N PRO A 61 3.68 13.90 1.41
CA PRO A 61 4.40 14.87 0.60
C PRO A 61 4.97 16.00 1.47
N HIS A 62 6.06 16.60 1.01
CA HIS A 62 6.64 17.79 1.63
C HIS A 62 5.71 19.01 1.44
N ILE A 63 4.81 19.21 2.39
CA ILE A 63 3.88 20.34 2.45
C ILE A 63 4.13 21.10 3.76
N LEU A 64 4.35 22.41 3.66
CA LEU A 64 4.59 23.27 4.81
C LEU A 64 3.38 23.24 5.76
N ASN A 65 3.64 23.10 7.06
CA ASN A 65 2.63 23.10 8.13
C ASN A 65 1.54 22.01 8.01
N TYR A 66 1.75 20.99 7.18
CA TYR A 66 0.87 19.84 7.08
C TYR A 66 1.40 18.68 7.94
N ILE A 67 0.51 18.06 8.71
CA ILE A 67 0.80 16.86 9.49
C ILE A 67 -0.27 15.82 9.16
N GLY A 68 0.08 14.95 8.21
CA GLY A 68 -0.72 13.79 7.83
C GLY A 68 -0.64 12.66 8.85
N VAL A 69 -1.30 11.55 8.51
CA VAL A 69 -1.34 10.37 9.38
C VAL A 69 0.03 9.70 9.50
N LEU A 70 0.81 9.70 8.41
CA LEU A 70 2.11 9.04 8.40
C LEU A 70 3.13 9.81 9.25
N GLU A 71 3.09 11.14 9.22
CA GLU A 71 3.84 12.01 10.13
C GLU A 71 3.47 11.75 11.59
N LYS A 72 2.16 11.63 11.91
CA LYS A 72 1.72 11.29 13.28
C LYS A 72 2.25 9.93 13.72
N ILE A 73 2.28 8.94 12.84
CA ILE A 73 2.89 7.63 13.14
C ILE A 73 4.37 7.80 13.50
N ALA A 74 5.13 8.53 12.68
CA ALA A 74 6.56 8.76 12.88
C ALA A 74 6.85 9.49 14.21
N ILE A 75 6.07 10.52 14.53
CA ILE A 75 6.27 11.36 15.71
C ILE A 75 5.80 10.66 16.99
N GLU A 76 4.63 10.01 16.96
CA GLU A 76 3.95 9.63 18.19
C GLU A 76 4.10 8.15 18.55
N LEU A 77 4.19 7.25 17.56
CA LEU A 77 3.98 5.83 17.84
C LEU A 77 5.22 5.04 18.25
N ARG A 78 6.41 5.64 18.13
CA ARG A 78 7.67 5.04 18.58
C ARG A 78 7.59 4.57 20.04
N LYS A 79 6.96 5.35 20.93
CA LYS A 79 6.82 5.02 22.36
C LYS A 79 5.94 3.79 22.65
N TYR A 80 5.14 3.37 21.67
CA TYR A 80 4.27 2.21 21.76
C TYR A 80 4.86 0.96 21.09
N GLY A 81 6.09 1.02 20.60
CA GLY A 81 6.74 -0.07 19.87
C GLY A 81 6.28 -0.19 18.42
N VAL A 82 5.68 0.85 17.84
CA VAL A 82 5.33 0.89 16.41
C VAL A 82 6.35 1.76 15.70
N SER A 83 7.05 1.17 14.74
CA SER A 83 8.05 1.84 13.90
C SER A 83 7.53 2.03 12.49
N LEU A 84 8.05 3.06 11.84
CA LEU A 84 7.76 3.39 10.45
C LEU A 84 9.05 3.27 9.63
N ALA A 85 8.97 2.61 8.48
CA ALA A 85 9.96 2.66 7.42
C ALA A 85 9.30 3.27 6.17
N THR A 86 9.90 4.32 5.63
CA THR A 86 9.44 4.95 4.39
C THR A 86 10.47 4.74 3.29
N VAL A 87 10.01 4.32 2.11
CA VAL A 87 10.83 4.17 0.91
C VAL A 87 10.37 5.22 -0.10
N SER A 88 11.33 5.92 -0.73
CA SER A 88 11.05 6.90 -1.77
C SER A 88 12.27 7.07 -2.66
N THR A 89 12.03 7.22 -3.96
CA THR A 89 13.06 7.55 -4.96
C THR A 89 13.49 9.02 -4.88
N ARG A 90 12.61 9.90 -4.39
CA ARG A 90 12.86 11.34 -4.20
C ARG A 90 12.63 11.72 -2.73
N PRO A 91 13.66 11.64 -1.87
CA PRO A 91 13.52 12.02 -0.47
C PRO A 91 13.12 13.49 -0.28
N SER A 92 13.49 14.41 -1.18
CA SER A 92 13.10 15.83 -1.11
C SER A 92 11.60 16.08 -1.16
N LEU A 93 10.85 15.13 -1.73
CA LEU A 93 9.40 15.20 -1.77
C LEU A 93 8.71 14.57 -0.56
N VAL A 94 9.45 13.91 0.32
CA VAL A 94 8.89 13.36 1.56
C VAL A 94 8.86 14.44 2.63
N SER A 95 7.82 14.42 3.45
CA SER A 95 7.66 15.29 4.61
C SER A 95 8.92 15.34 5.47
N LYS A 96 9.43 16.55 5.72
CA LYS A 96 10.61 16.79 6.59
C LYS A 96 10.39 16.26 8.00
N ASN A 97 9.15 16.20 8.46
CA ASN A 97 8.80 15.62 9.76
C ASN A 97 9.14 14.13 9.82
N ILE A 98 8.97 13.38 8.74
CA ILE A 98 9.33 11.95 8.68
C ILE A 98 10.86 11.80 8.70
N ILE A 99 11.56 12.54 7.84
CA ILE A 99 13.02 12.44 7.71
C ILE A 99 13.70 12.85 9.03
N ALA A 100 13.26 13.94 9.65
CA ALA A 100 13.80 14.41 10.93
C ALA A 100 13.55 13.45 12.11
N ASN A 101 12.53 12.59 12.04
CA ASN A 101 12.24 11.56 13.04
C ASN A 101 12.85 10.19 12.69
N SER A 102 13.64 10.10 11.62
CA SER A 102 14.28 8.85 11.19
C SER A 102 15.60 8.63 11.94
N ASN A 103 15.68 7.57 12.75
CA ASN A 103 16.95 7.20 13.44
C ASN A 103 17.86 6.33 12.57
N LEU A 104 17.34 5.80 11.47
CA LEU A 104 18.04 4.96 10.52
C LEU A 104 17.75 5.50 9.14
N ILE A 105 18.78 5.88 8.41
CA ILE A 105 18.69 6.31 7.02
C ILE A 105 19.57 5.39 6.20
N ILE A 106 18.97 4.77 5.19
CA ILE A 106 19.63 3.90 4.22
C ILE A 106 19.49 4.62 2.87
N SER A 107 20.58 5.20 2.39
CA SER A 107 20.59 5.87 1.09
C SER A 107 21.29 5.00 0.07
N HIS A 108 20.56 4.62 -0.97
CA HIS A 108 21.17 4.13 -2.20
C HIS A 108 21.73 5.30 -3.02
N ALA A 109 22.20 5.01 -4.22
CA ALA A 109 22.70 6.03 -5.13
C ALA A 109 21.65 7.13 -5.37
N LEU A 110 22.08 8.39 -5.27
CA LEU A 110 21.25 9.57 -5.54
C LEU A 110 21.94 10.45 -6.58
N ILE A 111 21.14 11.03 -7.49
CA ILE A 111 21.65 11.88 -8.59
C ILE A 111 21.36 13.36 -8.33
N SER A 112 20.20 13.67 -7.77
CA SER A 112 19.77 15.04 -7.49
C SER A 112 20.61 15.66 -6.37
N ASN A 113 21.15 16.86 -6.61
CA ASN A 113 21.87 17.61 -5.58
C ASN A 113 20.97 17.95 -4.38
N GLU A 114 19.69 18.20 -4.63
CA GLU A 114 18.73 18.50 -3.58
C GLU A 114 18.51 17.30 -2.66
N ASP A 115 18.31 16.11 -3.24
CA ASP A 115 18.11 14.87 -2.49
C ASP A 115 19.38 14.48 -1.71
N ILE A 116 20.54 14.57 -2.36
CA ILE A 116 21.84 14.28 -1.73
C ILE A 116 22.04 15.17 -0.52
N ARG A 117 21.90 16.49 -0.68
CA ARG A 117 22.10 17.44 0.43
C ARG A 117 21.09 17.23 1.54
N LEU A 118 19.82 17.00 1.20
CA LEU A 118 18.79 16.73 2.18
C LEU A 118 19.13 15.51 3.03
N VAL A 119 19.48 14.39 2.39
CA VAL A 119 19.84 13.16 3.10
C VAL A 119 21.09 13.37 3.96
N LEU A 120 22.13 14.01 3.41
CA LEU A 120 23.37 14.27 4.13
C LEU A 120 23.18 15.18 5.35
N ASN A 121 22.26 16.16 5.29
CA ASN A 121 21.91 17.00 6.44
C ASN A 121 21.43 16.19 7.66
N TYR A 122 20.83 15.02 7.45
CA TYR A 122 20.38 14.13 8.52
C TYR A 122 21.35 12.98 8.80
N MET A 123 22.39 12.81 7.98
CA MET A 123 23.40 11.78 8.16
C MET A 123 24.67 12.29 8.85
N VAL A 124 25.12 13.49 8.51
CA VAL A 124 26.43 14.04 8.91
C VAL A 124 26.38 15.55 9.15
N ASN A 125 27.41 16.06 9.83
CA ASN A 125 27.59 17.50 9.99
C ASN A 125 27.94 18.19 8.66
N GLU A 126 27.62 19.47 8.53
CA GLU A 126 27.80 20.26 7.30
C GLU A 126 29.24 20.21 6.74
N LEU A 127 30.24 20.30 7.62
CA LEU A 127 31.67 20.22 7.24
C LEU A 127 32.07 18.87 6.65
N GLU A 128 31.34 17.81 7.00
CA GLU A 128 31.59 16.44 6.58
C GLU A 128 30.76 16.06 5.35
N GLN A 129 29.90 16.93 4.80
CA GLN A 129 29.02 16.54 3.70
C GLN A 129 29.77 16.30 2.39
N GLU A 130 30.73 17.17 2.05
CA GLU A 130 31.42 17.16 0.76
C GLU A 130 32.10 15.80 0.45
N GLN A 131 32.65 15.13 1.47
CA GLN A 131 33.24 13.79 1.31
C GLN A 131 32.22 12.70 0.94
N TYR A 132 30.95 12.85 1.32
CA TYR A 132 29.91 11.86 1.03
C TYR A 132 29.11 12.17 -0.24
N ILE A 133 29.17 13.38 -0.77
CA ILE A 133 28.49 13.74 -2.03
C ILE A 133 28.99 12.87 -3.18
N HIS A 134 30.31 12.75 -3.34
CA HIS A 134 30.89 11.89 -4.37
C HIS A 134 30.56 10.41 -4.14
N LEU A 135 30.54 9.97 -2.88
CA LEU A 135 30.20 8.58 -2.55
C LEU A 135 28.76 8.25 -2.94
N LEU A 136 27.77 9.07 -2.53
CA LEU A 136 26.35 8.84 -2.85
C LEU A 136 26.06 8.82 -4.36
N ARG A 137 26.87 9.50 -5.17
CA ARG A 137 26.74 9.50 -6.64
C ARG A 137 27.34 8.27 -7.32
N THR A 138 28.26 7.59 -6.64
CA THR A 138 29.08 6.51 -7.21
C THR A 138 28.76 5.14 -6.62
N LEU A 139 27.77 5.05 -5.71
CA LEU A 139 27.29 3.77 -5.19
C LEU A 139 26.78 2.88 -6.33
N ASP A 140 27.27 1.64 -6.38
CA ASP A 140 26.81 0.64 -7.33
C ASP A 140 25.48 0.01 -6.92
N VAL A 141 24.87 -0.74 -7.84
CA VAL A 141 23.69 -1.55 -7.54
C VAL A 141 24.01 -2.53 -6.41
N GLY A 142 23.17 -2.52 -5.37
CA GLY A 142 23.39 -3.31 -4.17
C GLY A 142 24.36 -2.66 -3.18
N GLU A 143 24.77 -1.41 -3.37
CA GLU A 143 25.48 -0.63 -2.35
C GLU A 143 24.55 0.42 -1.72
N ALA A 144 24.80 0.75 -0.45
CA ALA A 144 24.10 1.80 0.26
C ALA A 144 25.02 2.50 1.27
N LEU A 145 24.75 3.77 1.53
CA LEU A 145 25.27 4.50 2.68
C LEU A 145 24.25 4.43 3.81
N VAL A 146 24.67 3.93 4.97
CA VAL A 146 23.80 3.72 6.13
C VAL A 146 24.26 4.61 7.27
N GLN A 147 23.37 5.47 7.75
CA GLN A 147 23.52 6.17 9.02
C GLN A 147 22.52 5.60 10.02
N ALA A 148 23.01 5.15 11.17
CA ALA A 148 22.18 4.81 12.32
C ALA A 148 22.56 5.74 13.48
N ASN A 149 21.58 6.36 14.11
CA ASN A 149 21.80 7.13 15.33
C ASN A 149 21.88 6.18 16.53
N LEU A 150 22.94 5.36 16.55
CA LEU A 150 23.23 4.38 17.59
C LEU A 150 24.59 4.71 18.22
N PRO A 151 24.65 4.96 19.55
CA PRO A 151 25.89 5.34 20.23
C PRO A 151 27.05 4.35 20.07
N GLU A 152 26.71 3.08 19.83
CA GLU A 152 27.61 1.93 19.75
C GLU A 152 28.37 1.81 18.41
N TYR A 153 27.89 2.42 17.32
CA TYR A 153 28.49 2.29 15.98
C TYR A 153 29.28 3.51 15.52
N GLY A 154 29.42 4.52 16.37
CA GLY A 154 29.95 5.82 15.98
C GLY A 154 28.96 6.57 15.08
N CYS A 155 28.87 7.89 15.26
CA CYS A 155 27.88 8.71 14.53
C CYS A 155 28.26 8.97 13.07
N ARG A 156 28.92 8.03 12.38
CA ARG A 156 29.41 8.20 11.00
C ARG A 156 28.71 7.24 10.04
N PRO A 157 28.38 7.68 8.81
CA PRO A 157 27.77 6.81 7.83
C PRO A 157 28.73 5.72 7.37
N VAL A 158 28.20 4.52 7.19
CA VAL A 158 28.96 3.35 6.76
C VAL A 158 28.47 2.92 5.38
N LYS A 159 29.39 2.75 4.44
CA LYS A 159 29.10 2.11 3.15
C LYS A 159 28.93 0.60 3.37
N VAL A 160 27.79 0.06 2.94
CA VAL A 160 27.46 -1.37 3.08
C VAL A 160 27.05 -1.96 1.74
N LYS A 161 27.12 -3.29 1.65
CA LYS A 161 26.60 -4.07 0.53
C LYS A 161 25.30 -4.77 0.93
N VAL A 162 24.28 -4.60 0.12
CA VAL A 162 22.91 -5.09 0.28
C VAL A 162 22.65 -6.18 -0.75
N GLY A 163 21.74 -7.12 -0.43
CA GLY A 163 21.42 -8.23 -1.33
C GLY A 163 22.51 -9.29 -1.48
N LEU A 164 23.38 -9.45 -0.48
CA LEU A 164 24.36 -10.53 -0.44
C LEU A 164 23.68 -11.92 -0.42
N PRO A 165 24.38 -13.00 -0.85
CA PRO A 165 23.83 -14.36 -0.82
C PRO A 165 23.27 -14.79 0.54
N GLU A 166 23.89 -14.34 1.62
CA GLU A 166 23.46 -14.61 3.01
C GLU A 166 22.08 -14.00 3.30
N HIS A 167 21.72 -12.90 2.62
CA HIS A 167 20.39 -12.29 2.74
C HIS A 167 19.31 -13.08 2.00
N MET A 168 19.67 -14.02 1.11
CA MET A 168 18.70 -14.76 0.30
C MET A 168 17.73 -15.57 1.14
N GLN A 169 18.10 -15.98 2.36
CA GLN A 169 17.18 -16.65 3.28
C GLN A 169 16.02 -15.72 3.71
N ILE A 170 16.30 -14.43 3.90
CA ILE A 170 15.30 -13.40 4.22
C ILE A 170 14.50 -13.03 2.98
N ILE A 171 15.17 -12.87 1.83
CA ILE A 171 14.52 -12.53 0.55
C ILE A 171 13.58 -13.65 0.10
N ASN A 172 13.98 -14.91 0.28
CA ASN A 172 13.19 -16.10 -0.06
C ASN A 172 12.21 -16.49 1.04
N ALA A 173 12.24 -15.85 2.22
CA ALA A 173 11.21 -16.01 3.22
C ALA A 173 9.92 -15.46 2.63
N ARG A 174 9.13 -16.34 1.99
CA ARG A 174 7.86 -15.96 1.43
C ARG A 174 6.98 -15.52 2.61
N PRO A 175 6.53 -14.25 2.66
CA PRO A 175 5.47 -13.91 3.58
C PRO A 175 4.33 -14.91 3.42
N LYS A 176 3.59 -15.18 4.49
CA LYS A 176 2.22 -15.66 4.30
C LYS A 176 1.53 -14.59 3.46
N LYS A 177 1.44 -14.83 2.16
CA LYS A 177 0.64 -14.01 1.27
C LYS A 177 -0.79 -14.30 1.69
N THR A 178 -1.29 -13.51 2.64
CA THR A 178 -2.73 -13.39 2.85
C THR A 178 -3.24 -12.65 1.64
N PHE A 179 -3.40 -13.39 0.54
CA PHE A 179 -4.03 -12.85 -0.64
C PHE A 179 -5.42 -12.44 -0.21
N VAL A 180 -5.71 -11.14 -0.31
CA VAL A 180 -7.08 -10.61 -0.19
C VAL A 180 -8.01 -11.36 -1.15
N LYS A 181 -7.50 -12.05 -2.17
CA LYS A 181 -8.25 -12.95 -3.04
C LYS A 181 -9.06 -14.02 -2.29
N GLU A 182 -8.53 -14.65 -1.23
CA GLU A 182 -9.32 -15.64 -0.46
C GLU A 182 -10.42 -15.00 0.40
N GLU A 183 -10.16 -13.82 0.97
CA GLU A 183 -11.21 -13.05 1.67
C GLU A 183 -12.21 -12.41 0.69
N TYR A 184 -11.76 -12.07 -0.52
CA TYR A 184 -12.57 -11.52 -1.61
C TYR A 184 -13.48 -12.60 -2.20
N ASP A 185 -12.98 -13.82 -2.40
CA ASP A 185 -13.76 -14.97 -2.85
C ASP A 185 -14.75 -15.44 -1.76
N LYS A 186 -14.34 -15.45 -0.48
CA LYS A 186 -15.26 -15.65 0.66
C LYS A 186 -16.26 -14.50 0.82
N GLY A 187 -15.87 -13.28 0.49
CA GLY A 187 -16.72 -12.10 0.46
C GLY A 187 -17.72 -12.14 -0.69
N LEU A 188 -17.31 -12.65 -1.85
CA LEU A 188 -18.13 -12.92 -3.01
C LEU A 188 -19.26 -13.88 -2.68
N ASP A 189 -19.02 -14.91 -1.87
CA ASP A 189 -20.08 -15.83 -1.44
C ASP A 189 -21.15 -15.09 -0.63
N LYS A 190 -20.75 -14.24 0.33
CA LYS A 190 -21.69 -13.38 1.09
C LYS A 190 -22.42 -12.37 0.21
N VAL A 191 -21.72 -11.74 -0.74
CA VAL A 191 -22.33 -10.81 -1.71
C VAL A 191 -23.33 -11.56 -2.60
N CYS A 192 -22.97 -12.75 -3.07
CA CYS A 192 -23.85 -13.63 -3.84
C CYS A 192 -25.10 -14.00 -3.03
N GLU A 193 -24.99 -14.22 -1.72
CA GLU A 193 -26.15 -14.46 -0.83
C GLU A 193 -27.05 -13.24 -0.71
N GLN A 194 -26.46 -12.06 -0.45
CA GLN A 194 -27.16 -10.80 -0.18
C GLN A 194 -27.84 -10.18 -1.42
N LEU A 195 -27.39 -10.52 -2.63
CA LEU A 195 -28.02 -10.01 -3.86
C LEU A 195 -29.49 -10.43 -3.96
N PRO A 196 -30.41 -9.54 -4.40
CA PRO A 196 -31.80 -9.93 -4.65
C PRO A 196 -31.91 -11.03 -5.71
N ALA A 197 -32.90 -11.92 -5.55
CA ALA A 197 -33.06 -13.08 -6.44
C ALA A 197 -33.21 -12.69 -7.93
N TYR A 198 -33.84 -11.55 -8.21
CA TYR A 198 -33.99 -11.05 -9.57
C TYR A 198 -32.65 -10.58 -10.18
N VAL A 199 -31.76 -9.98 -9.38
CA VAL A 199 -30.41 -9.57 -9.81
C VAL A 199 -29.56 -10.80 -10.13
N LYS A 200 -29.61 -11.84 -9.28
CA LYS A 200 -28.91 -13.11 -9.55
C LYS A 200 -29.36 -13.74 -10.87
N ARG A 201 -30.67 -13.73 -11.17
CA ARG A 201 -31.21 -14.25 -12.44
C ARG A 201 -30.70 -13.46 -13.64
N ILE A 202 -30.64 -12.12 -13.55
CA ILE A 202 -30.11 -11.27 -14.61
C ILE A 202 -28.65 -11.61 -14.88
N LEU A 203 -27.81 -11.65 -13.83
CA LEU A 203 -26.39 -11.98 -13.98
C LEU A 203 -26.17 -13.36 -14.59
N TYR A 204 -26.99 -14.35 -14.19
CA TYR A 204 -26.97 -15.69 -14.76
C TYR A 204 -27.30 -15.68 -16.26
N THR A 205 -28.40 -15.02 -16.67
CA THR A 205 -28.81 -14.93 -18.08
C THR A 205 -27.74 -14.27 -18.94
N ILE A 206 -27.15 -13.17 -18.46
CA ILE A 206 -26.10 -12.45 -19.20
C ILE A 206 -24.83 -13.32 -19.32
N ALA A 207 -24.44 -14.01 -18.24
CA ALA A 207 -23.24 -14.85 -18.24
C ALA A 207 -23.37 -16.07 -19.17
N CYS A 208 -24.54 -16.73 -19.21
CA CYS A 208 -24.80 -17.83 -20.14
C CYS A 208 -24.83 -17.38 -21.61
N SER A 209 -25.07 -16.09 -21.87
CA SER A 209 -25.25 -15.54 -23.22
C SER A 209 -24.01 -14.80 -23.74
N GLY A 210 -22.83 -15.00 -23.14
CA GLY A 210 -21.59 -14.39 -23.62
C GLY A 210 -21.29 -12.99 -23.08
N GLN A 211 -21.79 -12.66 -21.88
CA GLN A 211 -21.49 -11.41 -21.13
C GLN A 211 -22.04 -10.10 -21.73
N ASN A 212 -22.71 -10.15 -22.88
CA ASN A 212 -23.34 -9.02 -23.54
C ASN A 212 -24.67 -9.45 -24.16
N VAL A 213 -25.78 -8.85 -23.72
CA VAL A 213 -27.12 -9.21 -24.21
C VAL A 213 -27.97 -7.98 -24.53
N PRO A 214 -28.87 -8.07 -25.52
CA PRO A 214 -29.93 -7.08 -25.69
C PRO A 214 -30.81 -6.97 -24.43
N ALA A 215 -31.08 -5.74 -23.99
CA ALA A 215 -31.91 -5.44 -22.81
C ALA A 215 -33.32 -6.05 -22.90
N LYS A 216 -33.83 -6.28 -24.12
CA LYS A 216 -35.15 -6.88 -24.38
C LYS A 216 -35.26 -8.35 -23.94
N ILE A 217 -34.13 -9.07 -23.82
CA ILE A 217 -34.09 -10.48 -23.41
C ILE A 217 -34.26 -10.60 -21.89
N LEU A 218 -33.94 -9.54 -21.15
CA LEU A 218 -34.04 -9.55 -19.69
C LEU A 218 -35.49 -9.26 -19.27
N PRO A 219 -36.05 -10.01 -18.31
CA PRO A 219 -37.46 -9.89 -17.90
C PRO A 219 -37.69 -8.68 -16.96
N ILE A 220 -37.03 -7.55 -17.23
CA ILE A 220 -37.12 -6.32 -16.44
C ILE A 220 -37.04 -5.06 -17.32
N SER A 221 -37.59 -3.94 -16.84
CA SER A 221 -37.60 -2.68 -17.58
C SER A 221 -36.22 -2.02 -17.64
N LYS A 222 -35.98 -1.21 -18.69
CA LYS A 222 -34.75 -0.40 -18.82
C LYS A 222 -34.49 0.52 -17.62
N ARG A 223 -35.55 1.03 -16.97
CA ARG A 223 -35.42 1.84 -15.75
C ARG A 223 -34.84 1.02 -14.60
N LYS A 224 -35.38 -0.19 -14.38
CA LYS A 224 -34.90 -1.11 -13.35
C LYS A 224 -33.47 -1.61 -13.63
N LEU A 225 -33.11 -1.79 -14.91
CA LEU A 225 -31.73 -2.11 -15.31
C LEU A 225 -30.74 -1.01 -14.91
N LYS A 226 -31.11 0.26 -15.09
CA LYS A 226 -30.29 1.40 -14.66
C LYS A 226 -30.16 1.48 -13.14
N GLU A 227 -31.25 1.20 -12.41
CA GLU A 227 -31.22 1.09 -10.94
C GLU A 227 -30.24 0.01 -10.50
N VAL A 228 -30.29 -1.19 -11.11
CA VAL A 228 -29.35 -2.29 -10.79
C VAL A 228 -27.90 -1.93 -11.13
N ALA A 229 -27.67 -1.27 -12.26
CA ALA A 229 -26.34 -0.80 -12.65
C ALA A 229 -25.77 0.19 -11.61
N TYR A 230 -26.60 1.12 -11.12
CA TYR A 230 -26.20 2.12 -10.14
C TYR A 230 -26.00 1.52 -8.74
N GLU A 231 -26.94 0.69 -8.27
CA GLU A 231 -26.98 0.21 -6.90
C GLU A 231 -25.97 -0.91 -6.63
N TYR A 232 -25.72 -1.78 -7.61
CA TYR A 232 -24.89 -2.97 -7.42
C TYR A 232 -23.59 -2.97 -8.24
N ASN A 233 -23.47 -2.08 -9.23
CA ASN A 233 -22.30 -1.99 -10.12
C ASN A 233 -21.89 -3.34 -10.78
N VAL A 234 -22.88 -4.19 -11.06
CA VAL A 234 -22.67 -5.53 -11.65
C VAL A 234 -22.93 -5.57 -13.16
N ILE A 235 -23.61 -4.57 -13.69
CA ILE A 235 -23.96 -4.45 -15.11
C ILE A 235 -23.77 -3.01 -15.60
N GLU A 236 -23.50 -2.87 -16.89
CA GLU A 236 -23.52 -1.60 -17.62
C GLU A 236 -24.59 -1.65 -18.72
N VAL A 237 -25.37 -0.57 -18.85
CA VAL A 237 -26.35 -0.42 -19.93
C VAL A 237 -25.76 0.47 -21.02
N ARG A 238 -25.41 -0.12 -22.17
CA ARG A 238 -24.86 0.59 -23.35
C ARG A 238 -25.87 0.56 -24.49
N GLY A 239 -26.63 1.65 -24.63
CA GLY A 239 -27.71 1.76 -25.61
C GLY A 239 -28.81 0.73 -25.36
N ASP A 240 -28.97 -0.21 -26.29
CA ASP A 240 -29.92 -1.32 -26.19
C ASP A 240 -29.32 -2.60 -25.59
N ASN A 241 -28.03 -2.60 -25.25
CA ASN A 241 -27.32 -3.76 -24.71
C ASN A 241 -27.01 -3.60 -23.23
N VAL A 242 -26.86 -4.73 -22.55
CA VAL A 242 -26.46 -4.87 -21.16
C VAL A 242 -25.24 -5.77 -21.08
N ILE A 243 -24.19 -5.28 -20.46
CA ILE A 243 -22.88 -5.94 -20.36
C ILE A 243 -22.54 -6.17 -18.89
N LEU A 244 -21.89 -7.29 -18.55
CA LEU A 244 -21.35 -7.48 -17.20
C LEU A 244 -20.15 -6.56 -16.96
N THR A 245 -20.08 -5.93 -15.79
CA THR A 245 -18.83 -5.31 -15.33
C THR A 245 -17.80 -6.39 -14.97
N GLU A 246 -16.55 -5.99 -14.70
CA GLU A 246 -15.55 -6.94 -14.19
C GLU A 246 -16.02 -7.58 -12.87
N HIS A 247 -16.62 -6.78 -11.99
CA HIS A 247 -17.20 -7.26 -10.73
C HIS A 247 -18.40 -8.20 -10.94
N GLY A 248 -19.34 -7.81 -11.83
CA GLY A 248 -20.49 -8.65 -12.19
C GLY A 248 -20.08 -9.97 -12.85
N SER A 249 -19.01 -9.97 -13.64
CA SER A 249 -18.45 -11.18 -14.26
C SER A 249 -17.87 -12.15 -13.23
N LYS A 250 -17.25 -11.65 -12.16
CA LYS A 250 -16.74 -12.47 -11.04
C LYS A 250 -17.89 -13.07 -10.24
N ILE A 251 -18.90 -12.25 -9.90
CA ILE A 251 -20.13 -12.72 -9.21
C ILE A 251 -20.85 -13.78 -10.05
N ALA A 252 -21.05 -13.53 -11.35
CA ALA A 252 -21.78 -14.45 -12.21
C ALA A 252 -21.05 -15.80 -12.38
N ARG A 253 -19.72 -15.79 -12.50
CA ARG A 253 -18.91 -17.03 -12.48
C ARG A 253 -19.10 -17.81 -11.18
N ARG A 254 -19.17 -17.12 -10.05
CA ARG A 254 -19.38 -17.75 -8.75
C ARG A 254 -20.80 -18.33 -8.62
N LEU A 255 -21.82 -17.61 -9.08
CA LEU A 255 -23.21 -18.10 -9.14
C LEU A 255 -23.35 -19.34 -10.03
N LEU A 256 -22.57 -19.43 -11.12
CA LEU A 256 -22.54 -20.61 -12.00
C LEU A 256 -21.88 -21.83 -11.33
N ALA A 257 -20.94 -21.62 -10.41
CA ALA A 257 -20.21 -22.68 -9.72
C ALA A 257 -20.94 -23.26 -8.49
N ILE A 258 -22.00 -22.61 -8.00
CA ILE A 258 -22.79 -23.03 -6.82
C ILE A 258 -23.98 -23.95 -7.22
N LYS A 259 -24.27 -24.07 -8.52
CA LYS A 259 -25.27 -24.98 -9.09
C LYS A 259 -24.64 -26.26 -9.60
#